data_AF-A0A355BR68-F1
#
_entry.id   AF-A0A355BR68-F1
#
_cell.length_a   1.000
_cell.length_b   1.000
_cell.length_c   1.000
_cell.angle_alpha   90.00
_cell.angle_beta   90.00
_cell.angle_gamma   90.00
#
_symmetry.space_group_name_H-M   'P 1'
#
loop_
_entity.id
_entity.type
_entity.pdbx_description
1 polymer ?
#
loop_
_entity_poly.entity_id
_entity_poly.type
_entity_poly.pdbx_seq_one_letter_code
_entity_poly.pdbx_strand_id
1 'polypeptide(L)'
;MTNPTRNKSEFISVLREFLSHGLLDKGEVVRWADKEIAAADQPDDYLIGLSLTGTKTTNEVIDLLGSFMEETRSLSTGRAIIGLTWGLIKTKAVDYKKGMEVIYAANLQFPLGDIESKFIYQADSGLDLAVQNIWGEQGELEKEIAGFLGCYEGFSFDNADDWDRLAMEVDNKLDTWIHAGGRTTPKDV
;
A
#
# COMPACT_ATOMS: atom_id res chain seq x y z
N MET A 1 14.88 15.85 10.44
CA MET A 1 14.77 15.00 11.63
C MET A 1 13.40 14.36 11.56
N THR A 2 13.32 13.11 11.12
CA THR A 2 12.09 12.32 11.12
C THR A 2 11.71 12.04 12.57
N ASN A 3 10.45 12.30 12.93
CA ASN A 3 9.94 12.00 14.26
C ASN A 3 9.71 10.48 14.35
N PRO A 4 10.42 9.71 15.19
CA PRO A 4 10.30 8.26 15.22
C PRO A 4 8.87 7.77 15.48
N THR A 5 8.04 8.56 16.16
CA THR A 5 6.62 8.27 16.38
C THR A 5 5.78 8.33 15.10
N ARG A 6 6.15 9.18 14.14
CA ARG A 6 5.43 9.38 12.87
C ARG A 6 5.58 8.17 11.94
N ASN A 7 6.78 7.61 11.83
CA ASN A 7 6.99 6.42 10.97
C ASN A 7 6.20 5.21 11.50
N LYS A 8 6.03 5.12 12.82
CA LYS A 8 5.28 4.04 13.47
C LYS A 8 3.78 4.12 13.20
N SER A 9 3.18 5.31 13.21
CA SER A 9 1.76 5.49 12.87
C SER A 9 1.48 5.24 11.38
N GLU A 10 2.38 5.68 10.49
CA GLU A 10 2.33 5.39 9.06
C GLU A 10 2.41 3.87 8.81
N PHE A 11 3.33 3.17 9.49
CA PHE A 11 3.44 1.71 9.39
C PHE A 11 2.19 0.98 9.87
N ILE A 12 1.62 1.38 11.01
CA ILE A 12 0.37 0.82 11.55
C ILE A 12 -0.78 1.01 10.56
N SER A 13 -0.83 2.16 9.87
CA SER A 13 -1.85 2.44 8.86
C SER A 13 -1.75 1.47 7.67
N VAL A 14 -0.53 1.16 7.23
CA VAL A 14 -0.29 0.14 6.19
C VAL A 14 -0.72 -1.25 6.67
N LEU A 15 -0.34 -1.66 7.88
CA LEU A 15 -0.76 -2.95 8.44
C LEU A 15 -2.29 -3.08 8.50
N ARG A 16 -2.96 -2.03 8.93
CA ARG A 16 -4.43 -1.98 9.01
C ARG A 16 -5.06 -2.15 7.64
N GLU A 17 -4.57 -1.43 6.63
CA GLU A 17 -5.10 -1.52 5.27
C GLU A 17 -4.88 -2.93 4.70
N PHE A 18 -3.67 -3.47 4.84
CA PHE A 18 -3.33 -4.79 4.33
C PHE A 18 -4.14 -5.89 5.01
N LEU A 19 -4.35 -5.81 6.33
CA LEU A 19 -5.19 -6.73 7.07
C LEU A 19 -6.67 -6.62 6.65
N SER A 20 -7.17 -5.39 6.45
CA SER A 20 -8.56 -5.13 6.04
C SER A 20 -8.89 -5.68 4.66
N HIS A 21 -7.89 -5.70 3.77
CA HIS A 21 -8.05 -6.24 2.41
C HIS A 21 -7.63 -7.71 2.27
N GLY A 22 -7.17 -8.35 3.35
CA GLY A 22 -6.72 -9.75 3.36
C GLY A 22 -5.37 -9.98 2.68
N LEU A 23 -4.55 -8.94 2.56
CA LEU A 23 -3.16 -9.03 2.08
C LEU A 23 -2.17 -9.46 3.16
N LEU A 24 -2.57 -9.32 4.43
CA LEU A 24 -1.88 -9.87 5.58
C LEU A 24 -2.87 -10.67 6.43
N ASP A 25 -2.34 -11.65 7.14
CA ASP A 25 -3.06 -12.32 8.23
C ASP A 25 -2.76 -11.69 9.59
N LYS A 26 -3.63 -11.98 10.57
CA LYS A 26 -3.47 -11.50 11.94
C LYS A 26 -2.16 -11.98 12.58
N GLY A 27 -1.71 -13.18 12.24
CA GLY A 27 -0.45 -13.73 12.74
C GLY A 27 0.77 -12.94 12.28
N GLU A 28 0.75 -12.36 11.08
CA GLU A 28 1.79 -11.45 10.60
C GLU A 28 1.86 -10.17 11.42
N VAL A 29 0.70 -9.59 11.74
CA VAL A 29 0.61 -8.40 12.62
C VAL A 29 1.12 -8.72 14.02
N VAL A 30 0.75 -9.87 14.60
CA VAL A 30 1.23 -10.31 15.91
C VAL A 30 2.74 -10.52 15.90
N ARG A 31 3.28 -11.22 14.88
CA ARG A 31 4.74 -11.44 14.77
C ARG A 31 5.52 -10.14 14.64
N TRP A 32 4.98 -9.17 13.91
CA TRP A 32 5.58 -7.84 13.85
C TRP A 32 5.58 -7.19 15.24
N ALA A 33 4.45 -7.18 15.95
CA ALA A 33 4.37 -6.60 17.29
C ALA A 33 5.35 -7.27 18.27
N ASP A 34 5.48 -8.60 18.23
CA ASP A 34 6.44 -9.36 19.04
C ASP A 34 7.89 -8.98 18.75
N LYS A 35 8.23 -8.79 17.46
CA LYS A 35 9.57 -8.34 17.03
C LYS A 35 9.88 -6.95 17.57
N GLU A 36 8.93 -6.01 17.47
CA GLU A 36 9.10 -4.65 18.00
C GLU A 36 9.23 -4.64 19.52
N ILE A 37 8.46 -5.46 20.24
CA ILE A 37 8.58 -5.62 21.69
C ILE A 37 9.97 -6.13 22.07
N ALA A 38 10.46 -7.15 21.37
CA ALA A 38 11.77 -7.75 21.64
C ALA A 38 12.95 -6.80 21.37
N ALA A 39 12.76 -5.82 20.49
CA ALA A 39 13.77 -4.83 20.13
C ALA A 39 13.74 -3.57 21.02
N ALA A 40 12.67 -3.33 21.77
CA ALA A 40 12.48 -2.14 22.58
C ALA A 40 12.95 -2.34 24.03
N ASP A 41 13.74 -1.40 24.55
CA ASP A 41 14.11 -1.36 25.98
C ASP A 41 12.88 -1.15 26.88
N GLN A 42 11.90 -0.39 26.37
CA GLN A 42 10.58 -0.17 26.96
C GLN A 42 9.53 -0.26 25.86
N PRO A 43 8.86 -1.41 25.69
CA PRO A 43 7.84 -1.57 24.66
C PRO A 43 6.59 -0.76 25.00
N ASP A 44 6.00 -0.15 23.97
CA ASP A 44 4.74 0.57 24.12
C ASP A 44 3.58 -0.40 24.47
N ASP A 45 2.68 0.02 25.35
CA ASP A 45 1.53 -0.78 25.80
C ASP A 45 0.65 -1.28 24.64
N TYR A 46 0.59 -0.54 23.53
CA TYR A 46 -0.19 -0.97 22.37
C TYR A 46 0.45 -2.13 21.61
N LEU A 47 1.79 -2.22 21.55
CA LEU A 47 2.47 -3.36 20.93
C LEU A 47 2.15 -4.63 21.73
N ILE A 48 2.15 -4.50 23.06
CA ILE A 48 1.72 -5.58 23.96
C ILE A 48 0.26 -5.93 23.68
N GLY A 49 -0.62 -4.93 23.54
CA GLY A 49 -2.01 -5.12 23.17
C GLY A 49 -2.19 -5.89 21.85
N LEU A 50 -1.37 -5.59 20.82
CA LEU A 50 -1.37 -6.26 19.52
C LEU A 50 -0.84 -7.70 19.61
N SER A 51 0.23 -7.94 20.36
CA SER A 51 0.78 -9.28 20.62
C SER A 51 -0.25 -10.21 21.28
N LEU A 52 -1.08 -9.67 22.18
CA LEU A 52 -2.10 -10.42 22.92
C LEU A 52 -3.42 -10.64 22.15
N THR A 53 -3.47 -10.34 20.85
CA THR A 53 -4.69 -10.49 20.03
C THR A 53 -4.93 -11.90 19.47
N GLY A 54 -4.17 -12.90 19.94
CA GLY A 54 -4.25 -14.29 19.47
C GLY A 54 -5.67 -14.87 19.42
N THR A 55 -6.55 -14.49 20.36
CA THR A 55 -7.96 -14.94 20.42
C THR A 55 -8.97 -13.97 19.81
N LYS A 56 -8.55 -12.76 19.43
CA LYS A 56 -9.44 -11.75 18.81
C LYS A 56 -9.77 -12.09 17.36
N THR A 57 -10.91 -11.64 16.88
CA THR A 57 -11.28 -11.67 15.46
C THR A 57 -10.42 -10.69 14.64
N THR A 58 -10.32 -10.89 13.32
CA THR A 58 -9.60 -9.96 12.43
C THR A 58 -10.13 -8.54 12.54
N ASN A 59 -11.46 -8.36 12.60
CA ASN A 59 -12.09 -7.05 12.74
C ASN A 59 -11.70 -6.35 14.04
N GLU A 60 -11.66 -7.07 15.17
CA GLU A 60 -11.20 -6.50 16.44
C GLU A 60 -9.73 -6.06 16.38
N VAL A 61 -8.89 -6.75 15.59
CA VAL A 61 -7.49 -6.32 15.39
C VAL A 61 -7.41 -5.09 14.50
N ILE A 62 -8.23 -5.00 13.44
CA ILE A 62 -8.35 -3.82 12.59
C ILE A 62 -8.80 -2.60 13.41
N ASP A 63 -9.82 -2.76 14.26
CA ASP A 63 -10.32 -1.71 15.14
C ASP A 63 -9.25 -1.28 16.14
N LEU A 64 -8.51 -2.24 16.70
CA LEU A 64 -7.41 -1.98 17.61
C LEU A 64 -6.30 -1.17 16.93
N LEU A 65 -5.85 -1.58 15.73
CA LEU A 65 -4.89 -0.81 14.92
C LEU A 65 -5.39 0.61 14.64
N GLY A 66 -6.68 0.77 14.33
CA GLY A 66 -7.31 2.06 14.10
C GLY A 66 -7.33 2.97 15.33
N SER A 67 -7.48 2.41 16.53
CA SER A 67 -7.50 3.17 17.78
C SER A 67 -6.15 3.79 18.16
N PHE A 68 -5.06 3.32 17.55
CA PHE A 68 -3.70 3.78 17.80
C PHE A 68 -3.19 4.79 16.78
N MET A 69 -3.98 5.07 15.76
CA MET A 69 -3.65 6.08 14.75
C MET A 69 -4.09 7.46 15.26
N GLU A 70 -3.15 8.38 15.48
CA GLU A 70 -3.45 9.77 15.12
C GLU A 70 -3.67 9.77 13.60
N GLU A 71 -4.73 10.40 13.08
CA GLU A 71 -5.07 10.41 11.64
C GLU A 71 -3.91 10.93 10.78
N THR A 72 -2.94 10.07 10.49
CA THR A 72 -1.72 10.37 9.75
C THR A 72 -1.95 9.91 8.33
N ARG A 73 -2.77 10.67 7.62
CA ARG A 73 -2.97 10.49 6.18
C ARG A 73 -1.85 11.23 5.45
N SER A 74 -0.75 10.54 5.19
CA SER A 74 0.39 11.10 4.48
C SER A 74 0.53 10.52 3.08
N LEU A 75 1.15 11.31 2.19
CA LEU A 75 1.49 10.88 0.84
C LEU A 75 2.45 9.68 0.86
N SER A 76 3.41 9.68 1.79
CA SER A 76 4.34 8.56 1.99
C SER A 76 3.62 7.25 2.28
N THR A 77 2.60 7.27 3.14
CA THR A 77 1.80 6.08 3.48
C THR A 77 1.03 5.56 2.25
N GLY A 78 0.37 6.45 1.50
CA GLY A 78 -0.33 6.07 0.28
C GLY A 78 0.60 5.42 -0.75
N ARG A 79 1.77 6.02 -0.98
CA ARG A 79 2.78 5.48 -1.91
C ARG A 79 3.40 4.18 -1.40
N ALA A 80 3.57 4.01 -0.09
CA ALA A 80 4.03 2.77 0.51
C ALA A 80 3.05 1.62 0.28
N ILE A 81 1.75 1.86 0.44
CA ILE A 81 0.71 0.85 0.13
C ILE A 81 0.80 0.41 -1.33
N ILE A 82 0.97 1.35 -2.27
CA ILE A 82 1.14 1.04 -3.70
C ILE A 82 2.39 0.18 -3.93
N GLY A 83 3.55 0.60 -3.40
CA GLY A 83 4.81 -0.12 -3.61
C GLY A 83 4.83 -1.51 -2.99
N LEU A 84 4.26 -1.68 -1.79
CA LEU A 84 4.13 -2.98 -1.13
C LEU A 84 3.16 -3.89 -1.90
N THR A 85 2.04 -3.35 -2.38
CA THR A 85 1.07 -4.10 -3.20
C THR A 85 1.71 -4.54 -4.52
N TRP A 86 2.51 -3.68 -5.15
CA TRP A 86 3.29 -4.04 -6.32
C TRP A 86 4.26 -5.20 -6.05
N GLY A 87 4.91 -5.22 -4.89
CA GLY A 87 5.71 -6.35 -4.44
C GLY A 87 4.95 -7.68 -4.44
N LEU A 88 3.72 -7.68 -3.93
CA LEU A 88 2.84 -8.86 -3.90
C LEU A 88 2.37 -9.30 -5.29
N ILE A 89 2.10 -8.34 -6.18
CA ILE A 89 1.75 -8.63 -7.58
C ILE A 89 2.95 -9.29 -8.30
N LYS A 90 4.16 -8.74 -8.14
CA LYS A 90 5.39 -9.29 -8.75
C LYS A 90 5.67 -10.72 -8.32
N THR A 91 5.46 -11.04 -7.05
CA THR A 91 5.65 -12.40 -6.52
C THR A 91 4.47 -13.33 -6.83
N LYS A 92 3.41 -12.83 -7.49
CA LYS A 92 2.15 -13.53 -7.77
C LYS A 92 1.42 -14.00 -6.51
N ALA A 93 1.69 -13.37 -5.37
CA ALA A 93 0.93 -13.58 -4.15
C ALA A 93 -0.48 -12.98 -4.27
N VAL A 94 -0.62 -11.95 -5.09
CA VAL A 94 -1.87 -11.24 -5.39
C VAL A 94 -1.94 -11.01 -6.91
N ASP A 95 -3.13 -11.09 -7.51
CA ASP A 95 -3.31 -10.77 -8.94
C ASP A 95 -3.50 -9.25 -9.16
N TYR A 96 -3.47 -8.80 -10.42
CA TYR A 96 -3.63 -7.37 -10.73
C TYR A 96 -4.97 -6.81 -10.29
N LYS A 97 -6.06 -7.58 -10.38
CA LYS A 97 -7.39 -7.13 -9.99
C LYS A 97 -7.43 -6.82 -8.50
N LYS A 98 -7.09 -7.82 -7.69
CA LYS A 98 -7.07 -7.66 -6.23
C LYS A 98 -6.06 -6.60 -5.79
N GLY A 99 -4.91 -6.51 -6.45
CA GLY A 99 -3.92 -5.48 -6.16
C GLY A 99 -4.45 -4.07 -6.45
N MET A 100 -5.11 -3.88 -7.59
CA MET A 100 -5.69 -2.59 -7.96
C MET A 100 -6.88 -2.21 -7.07
N GLU A 101 -7.70 -3.16 -6.62
CA GLU A 101 -8.76 -2.89 -5.64
C GLU A 101 -8.19 -2.28 -4.35
N VAL A 102 -7.06 -2.80 -3.85
CA VAL A 102 -6.40 -2.24 -2.65
C VAL A 102 -5.78 -0.88 -2.93
N ILE A 103 -5.12 -0.71 -4.07
CA ILE A 103 -4.53 0.57 -4.47
C ILE A 103 -5.62 1.65 -4.65
N TYR A 104 -6.77 1.28 -5.21
CA TYR A 104 -7.92 2.15 -5.35
C TYR A 104 -8.49 2.55 -3.98
N ALA A 105 -8.67 1.60 -3.06
CA ALA A 105 -9.10 1.89 -1.69
C ALA A 105 -8.13 2.85 -0.98
N ALA A 106 -6.82 2.64 -1.14
CA ALA A 106 -5.79 3.54 -0.62
C ALA A 106 -5.88 4.95 -1.21
N ASN A 107 -6.14 5.08 -2.51
CA ASN A 107 -6.34 6.37 -3.18
C ASN A 107 -7.55 7.16 -2.64
N LEU A 108 -8.56 6.49 -2.07
CA LEU A 108 -9.69 7.16 -1.40
C LEU A 108 -9.35 7.62 0.03
N GLN A 109 -8.36 7.00 0.67
CA GLN A 109 -8.03 7.23 2.08
C GLN A 109 -6.83 8.17 2.28
N PHE A 110 -5.84 8.10 1.39
CA PHE A 110 -4.56 8.81 1.51
C PHE A 110 -4.41 9.86 0.41
N PRO A 111 -3.74 10.99 0.70
CA PRO A 111 -3.44 11.98 -0.33
C PRO A 111 -2.46 11.37 -1.33
N LEU A 112 -2.84 11.30 -2.60
CA LEU A 112 -1.97 10.95 -3.72
C LEU A 112 -1.94 12.11 -4.73
N GLY A 113 -0.95 12.13 -5.62
CA GLY A 113 -0.86 13.14 -6.67
C GLY A 113 -1.91 12.94 -7.77
N ASP A 114 -2.29 14.01 -8.45
CA ASP A 114 -3.32 14.01 -9.49
C ASP A 114 -3.11 12.95 -10.60
N ILE A 115 -1.85 12.74 -11.00
CA ILE A 115 -1.48 11.74 -12.00
C ILE A 115 -1.78 10.33 -11.47
N GLU A 116 -1.37 10.07 -10.24
CA GLU A 116 -1.56 8.77 -9.57
C GLU A 116 -3.05 8.48 -9.46
N SER A 117 -3.83 9.42 -8.91
CA SER A 117 -5.27 9.26 -8.71
C SER A 117 -6.03 9.03 -10.02
N LYS A 118 -5.70 9.76 -11.09
CA LYS A 118 -6.34 9.56 -12.41
C LYS A 118 -5.99 8.20 -13.00
N PHE A 119 -4.72 7.82 -12.96
CA PHE A 119 -4.28 6.53 -13.48
C PHE A 119 -4.93 5.38 -12.72
N ILE A 120 -4.91 5.43 -11.38
CA ILE A 120 -5.49 4.41 -10.50
C ILE A 120 -6.99 4.22 -10.79
N TYR A 121 -7.75 5.32 -10.86
CA TYR A 121 -9.20 5.25 -11.14
C TYR A 121 -9.51 4.55 -12.46
N GLN A 122 -8.75 4.88 -13.50
CA GLN A 122 -8.96 4.33 -14.83
C GLN A 122 -8.42 2.91 -14.99
N ALA A 123 -7.30 2.59 -14.35
CA ALA A 123 -6.74 1.24 -14.35
C ALA A 123 -7.67 0.25 -13.64
N ASP A 124 -8.23 0.63 -12.49
CA ASP A 124 -9.21 -0.17 -11.75
C ASP A 124 -10.47 -0.43 -12.60
N SER A 125 -11.08 0.65 -13.13
CA SER A 125 -12.25 0.55 -14.01
C SER A 125 -11.96 -0.26 -15.28
N GLY A 126 -10.79 -0.06 -15.90
CA GLY A 126 -10.37 -0.76 -17.10
C GLY A 126 -10.15 -2.25 -16.87
N LEU A 127 -9.59 -2.65 -15.73
CA LEU A 127 -9.38 -4.06 -15.39
C LEU A 127 -10.71 -4.78 -15.24
N ASP A 128 -11.70 -4.16 -14.59
CA ASP A 128 -13.02 -4.75 -14.45
C ASP A 128 -13.70 -5.03 -15.79
N LEU A 129 -13.55 -4.12 -16.75
CA LEU A 129 -14.08 -4.28 -18.12
C LEU A 129 -13.31 -5.33 -18.92
N ALA A 130 -11.97 -5.33 -18.82
CA ALA A 130 -11.11 -6.28 -19.51
C ALA A 130 -11.32 -7.72 -19.01
N VAL A 131 -11.42 -7.93 -17.70
CA VAL A 131 -11.69 -9.24 -17.09
C VAL A 131 -13.06 -9.79 -17.51
N GLN A 132 -14.05 -8.91 -17.69
CA GLN A 132 -15.38 -9.28 -18.19
C GLN A 132 -15.43 -9.47 -19.71
N ASN A 133 -14.30 -9.29 -20.42
CA ASN A 133 -14.19 -9.29 -21.88
C ASN A 133 -15.15 -8.29 -22.54
N ILE A 134 -15.47 -7.19 -21.85
CA ILE A 134 -16.36 -6.15 -22.37
C ILE A 134 -15.55 -5.18 -23.25
N TRP A 135 -14.39 -4.74 -22.77
CA TRP A 135 -13.64 -3.67 -23.39
C TRP A 135 -12.15 -3.70 -22.91
N GLY A 136 -11.20 -3.51 -23.83
CA GLY A 136 -9.74 -3.61 -23.58
C GLY A 136 -9.16 -5.04 -23.60
N GLU A 137 -7.85 -5.18 -23.79
CA GLU A 137 -7.12 -6.45 -23.62
C GLU A 137 -6.46 -6.49 -22.24
N GLN A 138 -6.80 -7.49 -21.41
CA GLN A 138 -6.27 -7.62 -20.06
C GLN A 138 -4.73 -7.61 -20.04
N GLY A 139 -4.08 -8.36 -20.94
CA GLY A 139 -2.62 -8.47 -20.98
C GLY A 139 -1.91 -7.18 -21.40
N GLU A 140 -2.57 -6.29 -22.15
CA GLU A 140 -2.02 -4.97 -22.47
C GLU A 140 -2.18 -4.01 -21.29
N LEU A 141 -3.35 -4.00 -20.65
CA LEU A 141 -3.62 -3.18 -19.49
C LEU A 141 -2.70 -3.54 -18.31
N GLU A 142 -2.50 -4.84 -18.04
CA GLU A 142 -1.57 -5.32 -17.01
C GLU A 142 -0.14 -4.83 -17.25
N LYS A 143 0.32 -4.72 -18.51
CA LYS A 143 1.65 -4.15 -18.83
C LYS A 143 1.72 -2.66 -18.53
N GLU A 144 0.66 -1.91 -18.81
CA GLU A 144 0.59 -0.48 -18.49
C GLU A 144 0.59 -0.25 -16.98
N ILE A 145 -0.20 -1.03 -16.25
CA ILE A 145 -0.23 -1.03 -14.78
C ILE A 145 1.15 -1.41 -14.21
N ALA A 146 1.79 -2.45 -14.73
CA ALA A 146 3.13 -2.84 -14.30
C ALA A 146 4.16 -1.72 -14.49
N GLY A 147 4.10 -0.99 -15.61
CA GLY A 147 4.96 0.16 -15.87
C GLY A 147 4.77 1.29 -14.85
N PHE A 148 3.50 1.61 -14.54
CA PHE A 148 3.17 2.61 -13.53
C PHE A 148 3.62 2.17 -12.12
N LEU A 149 3.26 0.96 -11.71
CA LEU A 149 3.60 0.41 -10.38
C LEU A 149 5.11 0.22 -10.18
N GLY A 150 5.87 0.03 -11.28
CA GLY A 150 7.33 0.02 -11.26
C GLY A 150 7.95 1.29 -10.68
N CYS A 151 7.28 2.44 -10.74
CA CYS A 151 7.75 3.69 -10.13
C CYS A 151 7.85 3.59 -8.59
N TYR A 152 7.07 2.70 -7.98
CA TYR A 152 7.02 2.46 -6.54
C TYR A 152 7.92 1.30 -6.12
N GLU A 153 8.81 0.84 -7.00
CA GLU A 153 9.82 -0.12 -6.62
C GLU A 153 10.79 0.50 -5.59
N GLY A 154 10.97 -0.22 -4.48
CA GLY A 154 11.85 0.18 -3.38
C GLY A 154 11.15 0.22 -2.02
N PHE A 155 9.82 0.33 -1.96
CA PHE A 155 9.09 0.25 -0.70
C PHE A 155 9.08 -1.18 -0.14
N SER A 156 9.35 -1.31 1.16
CA SER A 156 9.34 -2.55 1.92
C SER A 156 8.89 -2.27 3.36
N PHE A 157 8.42 -3.30 4.07
CA PHE A 157 8.19 -3.20 5.52
C PHE A 157 9.50 -2.98 6.28
N ASP A 158 10.63 -3.45 5.76
CA ASP A 158 11.94 -3.33 6.43
C ASP A 158 12.58 -1.94 6.30
N ASN A 159 12.03 -1.05 5.47
CA ASN A 159 12.55 0.30 5.24
C ASN A 159 11.51 1.40 5.46
N ALA A 160 10.60 1.19 6.42
CA ALA A 160 9.58 2.16 6.80
C ALA A 160 10.16 3.56 7.09
N ASP A 161 11.35 3.62 7.68
CA ASP A 161 12.03 4.88 7.98
C ASP A 161 12.46 5.68 6.76
N ASP A 162 12.55 5.04 5.60
CA ASP A 162 12.93 5.65 4.33
C ASP A 162 11.72 6.08 3.49
N TRP A 163 10.48 5.79 3.90
CA TRP A 163 9.30 5.99 3.04
C TRP A 163 9.08 7.44 2.61
N ASP A 164 9.34 8.43 3.46
CA ASP A 164 9.27 9.86 3.09
C ASP A 164 10.23 10.18 1.93
N ARG A 165 11.47 9.65 1.98
CA ARG A 165 12.47 9.85 0.92
C ARG A 165 12.07 9.12 -0.35
N LEU A 166 11.67 7.86 -0.24
CA LEU A 166 11.23 7.06 -1.38
C LEU A 166 10.01 7.69 -2.06
N ALA A 167 9.09 8.26 -1.28
CA ALA A 167 7.95 8.98 -1.81
C ALA A 167 8.39 10.16 -2.68
N MET A 168 9.38 10.95 -2.28
CA MET A 168 9.91 12.04 -3.12
C MET A 168 10.56 11.53 -4.42
N GLU A 169 11.19 10.36 -4.39
CA GLU A 169 11.80 9.75 -5.58
C GLU A 169 10.74 9.27 -6.59
N VAL A 170 9.54 8.88 -6.12
CA VAL A 170 8.42 8.48 -6.98
C VAL A 170 8.03 9.60 -7.94
N ASP A 171 8.05 10.87 -7.52
CA ASP A 171 7.70 11.99 -8.42
C ASP A 171 8.61 12.03 -9.65
N ASN A 172 9.91 11.89 -9.45
CA ASN A 172 10.89 11.86 -10.54
C ASN A 172 10.72 10.62 -11.43
N LYS A 173 10.39 9.47 -10.84
CA LYS A 173 10.14 8.22 -11.58
C LYS A 173 8.86 8.31 -12.43
N LEU A 174 7.78 8.87 -11.87
CA LEU A 174 6.54 9.11 -12.58
C LEU A 174 6.74 10.08 -13.74
N ASP A 175 7.48 11.17 -13.53
CA ASP A 175 7.81 12.12 -14.60
C ASP A 175 8.61 11.45 -15.73
N THR A 176 9.62 10.65 -15.37
CA THR A 176 10.42 9.87 -16.32
C THR A 176 9.55 8.87 -17.09
N TRP A 177 8.65 8.17 -16.40
CA TRP A 177 7.75 7.19 -17.00
C TRP A 177 6.79 7.85 -18.01
N ILE A 178 6.22 9.00 -17.67
CA ILE A 178 5.37 9.79 -18.58
C ILE A 178 6.15 10.18 -19.84
N HIS A 179 7.36 10.74 -19.67
CA HIS A 179 8.20 11.14 -20.81
C HIS A 179 8.66 9.96 -21.67
N ALA A 180 8.76 8.75 -21.09
CA ALA A 180 9.05 7.51 -21.80
C ALA A 180 7.84 6.92 -22.56
N GLY A 181 6.70 7.62 -22.57
CA GLY A 181 5.47 7.17 -23.24
C GLY A 181 4.48 6.44 -22.33
N GLY A 182 4.75 6.42 -21.01
CA GLY A 182 3.74 6.13 -19.99
C GLY A 182 2.59 7.12 -20.11
N ARG A 183 1.37 6.65 -19.87
CA ARG A 183 0.18 7.50 -20.04
C ARG A 183 -0.42 7.82 -18.70
N THR A 184 -0.80 9.08 -18.52
CA THR A 184 -1.59 9.52 -17.37
C THR A 184 -2.99 8.90 -17.34
N THR A 185 -3.36 8.22 -18.43
CA THR A 185 -4.60 7.49 -18.64
C THR A 185 -4.31 6.23 -19.49
N PRO A 186 -4.74 5.00 -19.12
CA PRO A 186 -4.54 3.81 -19.96
C PRO A 186 -5.02 4.02 -21.41
N LYS A 187 -4.44 3.30 -22.39
CA LYS A 187 -4.58 3.63 -23.84
C LYS A 187 -6.00 3.79 -24.31
N ASP A 188 -6.88 3.07 -23.66
CA ASP A 188 -8.24 2.98 -24.07
C ASP A 188 -9.09 3.07 -22.79
N VAL A 189 -9.56 4.26 -22.45
CA VAL A 189 -10.71 4.50 -21.55
C VAL A 189 -11.56 5.54 -22.23
#